data_AF-A0A7J3TE34-F1
#
_entry.id   AF-A0A7J3TE34-F1
#
_cell.length_a   1.000
_cell.length_b   1.000
_cell.length_c   1.000
_cell.angle_alpha   90.00
_cell.angle_beta   90.00
_cell.angle_gamma   90.00
#
_symmetry.space_group_name_H-M   'P 1'
#
loop_
_entity.id
_entity.type
_entity.pdbx_description
1 polymer ?
#
loop_
_entity_poly.entity_id
_entity_poly.type
_entity_poly.pdbx_seq_one_letter_code
_entity_poly.pdbx_strand_id
1 'polypeptide(L)' 'ACPKCHERGAYFLLKQTRSADEPETKFYTCAHCGYRWREY' A
#
# COMPACT_ATOMS: atom_id res chain seq x y z
N ALA A 1 10.76 2.11 0.22
CA ALA A 1 11.12 1.53 1.54
C ALA A 1 10.04 1.92 2.54
N CYS A 2 9.79 1.13 3.59
CA CYS A 2 8.71 1.45 4.53
C CYS A 2 8.96 2.82 5.20
N PRO A 3 7.99 3.75 5.21
CA PRO A 3 8.19 5.08 5.80
C PRO A 3 8.35 5.04 7.33
N LYS A 4 7.98 3.92 7.97
CA LYS A 4 8.10 3.74 9.43
C LYS A 4 9.45 3.15 9.85
N CYS A 5 9.85 2.02 9.26
CA CYS A 5 11.07 1.30 9.65
C CYS A 5 12.23 1.41 8.65
N HIS A 6 12.04 2.08 7.51
CA HIS A 6 13.03 2.21 6.43
C HIS A 6 13.52 0.90 5.80
N GLU A 7 12.91 -0.23 6.13
CA GLU A 7 13.26 -1.53 5.54
C GLU A 7 12.68 -1.69 4.13
N ARG A 8 13.33 -2.56 3.36
CA ARG A 8 12.93 -2.92 1.99
C ARG A 8 12.08 -4.19 2.07
N GLY A 9 10.96 -4.21 1.35
CA GLY A 9 10.01 -5.32 1.40
C GLY A 9 8.64 -4.86 1.89
N ALA A 10 7.68 -4.83 0.97
CA ALA A 10 6.29 -4.53 1.26
C ALA A 10 5.40 -5.31 0.28
N TYR A 11 4.29 -5.81 0.80
CA TYR A 11 3.21 -6.37 0.00
C TYR A 11 2.31 -5.23 -0.44
N PHE A 12 1.89 -5.23 -1.71
CA PHE A 12 0.90 -4.28 -2.19
C PHE A 12 -0.36 -5.03 -2.60
N LEU A 13 -1.51 -4.44 -2.31
CA LEU A 13 -2.81 -4.92 -2.71
C LEU A 13 -3.51 -3.80 -3.46
N LEU A 14 -3.86 -4.07 -4.71
CA LEU A 14 -4.70 -3.18 -5.51
C LEU A 14 -6.15 -3.46 -5.14
N LYS A 15 -6.87 -2.45 -4.64
CA LYS A 15 -8.30 -2.59 -4.39
C LYS A 15 -9.04 -1.48 -5.12
N GLN A 16 -9.81 -1.90 -6.10
CA GLN A 16 -10.85 -1.09 -6.73
C GLN A 16 -11.98 -0.90 -5.71
N THR A 17 -12.06 0.28 -5.09
CA THR A 17 -13.12 0.61 -4.13
C THR A 17 -14.22 1.49 -4.71
N ARG A 18 -14.11 1.96 -5.96
CA ARG A 18 -15.07 2.89 -6.56
C ARG A 18 -15.24 2.66 -8.06
N SER A 19 -16.27 3.27 -8.64
CA SER A 19 -16.63 3.14 -10.06
C SER A 19 -15.42 3.35 -10.97
N ALA A 20 -15.46 2.79 -12.18
CA ALA A 20 -14.36 2.67 -13.15
C ALA A 20 -13.59 3.96 -13.53
N ASP A 21 -14.03 5.13 -13.04
CA ASP A 21 -13.46 6.46 -13.29
C ASP A 21 -12.45 6.94 -12.23
N GLU A 22 -12.35 6.32 -11.05
CA GLU A 22 -11.35 6.71 -10.02
C GLU A 22 -10.08 5.82 -10.10
N PRO A 23 -8.88 6.41 -9.87
CA PRO A 23 -7.63 5.65 -9.88
C PRO A 23 -7.62 4.58 -8.79
N GLU A 24 -7.08 3.41 -9.12
CA GLU A 24 -7.02 2.25 -8.25
C GLU A 24 -6.24 2.58 -6.97
N THR A 25 -6.84 2.39 -5.80
CA THR A 25 -6.11 2.63 -4.55
C THR A 25 -5.13 1.48 -4.28
N LYS A 26 -3.83 1.82 -4.15
CA LYS A 26 -2.79 0.88 -3.78
C LYS A 26 -2.61 0.87 -2.26
N PHE A 27 -2.85 -0.29 -1.66
CA PHE A 27 -2.61 -0.51 -0.24
C PHE A 27 -1.30 -1.25 -0.06
N TYR A 28 -0.34 -0.62 0.61
CA TYR A 28 0.94 -1.23 0.94
C TYR A 28 0.95 -1.71 2.38
N THR A 29 1.59 -2.85 2.63
CA THR A 29 1.82 -3.42 3.95
C THR A 29 3.29 -3.81 4.06
N CYS A 30 4.02 -3.24 5.01
CA CYS A 30 5.42 -3.58 5.25
C CYS A 30 5.53 -5.04 5.71
N ALA A 31 6.43 -5.81 5.09
CA ALA A 31 6.67 -7.21 5.44
C ALA A 31 7.40 -7.39 6.78
N HIS A 32 8.09 -6.35 7.26
CA HIS A 32 8.90 -6.40 8.48
C HIS A 32 8.13 -5.89 9.71
N CYS A 33 7.59 -4.68 9.67
CA CYS A 33 6.93 -4.05 10.82
C CYS A 33 5.40 -4.06 10.77
N GLY A 34 4.80 -4.57 9.68
CA GLY A 34 3.35 -4.61 9.49
C GLY A 34 2.68 -3.24 9.28
N TYR A 35 3.45 -2.16 9.09
CA TYR A 35 2.89 -0.83 8.83
C TYR A 35 2.12 -0.82 7.50
N ARG A 36 0.90 -0.26 7.52
CA ARG A 36 0.00 -0.21 6.36
C ARG A 36 -0.19 1.25 5.93
N TRP A 37 0.00 1.54 4.65
CA TRP A 37 -0.24 2.86 4.07
C TRP A 37 -0.92 2.75 2.72
N ARG A 38 -1.55 3.83 2.30
CA ARG A 38 -2.30 3.93 1.05
C ARG A 38 -1.67 4.99 0.16
N GLU A 39 -1.53 4.64 -1.11
CA GLU A 39 -1.03 5.51 -2.17
C GLU A 39 -2.15 5.65 -3.20
N TYR A 40 -2.37 6.89 -3.62
CA TYR A 40 -3.37 7.28 -4.61
C TYR A 40 -2.70 7.44 -5.98
#